data_AF-A0A8T5ILC6-F1
#
_entry.id   AF-A0A8T5ILC6-F1
#
_cell.length_a   1.000
_cell.length_b   1.000
_cell.length_c   1.000
_cell.angle_alpha   90.00
_cell.angle_beta   90.00
_cell.angle_gamma   90.00
#
_symmetry.space_group_name_H-M   'P 1'
#
loop_
_entity.id
_entity.type
_entity.pdbx_description
1 polymer ?
#
loop_
_entity_poly.entity_id
_entity_poly.type
_entity_poly.pdbx_seq_one_letter_code
_entity_poly.pdbx_strand_id
1 'polypeptide(L)'
;MTVLNTSLKFIISIVFDLVDLTLGRIPVFGTAFDVVGGLLGIWLWGTPGALQFLEIIDFTDQIDSFIPTLTIAGLISIIMDRD
;
A
#
# COMPACT_ATOMS: atom_id res chain seq x y z
N MET A 1 -11.10 -14.36 3.21
CA MET A 1 -11.51 -13.55 4.37
C MET A 1 -10.35 -13.57 5.36
N THR A 2 -9.60 -12.48 5.44
CA THR A 2 -8.38 -12.38 6.28
C THR A 2 -8.77 -12.41 7.76
N VAL A 3 -7.98 -13.09 8.59
CA VAL A 3 -8.27 -13.29 10.03
C VAL A 3 -8.00 -12.02 10.86
N LEU A 4 -7.38 -11.00 10.27
CA LEU A 4 -7.00 -9.75 10.93
C LEU A 4 -8.20 -8.80 11.05
N ASN A 5 -8.30 -8.12 12.20
CA ASN A 5 -9.28 -7.05 12.38
C ASN A 5 -8.90 -5.78 11.58
N THR A 6 -9.88 -4.92 11.33
CA THR A 6 -9.73 -3.72 10.50
C THR A 6 -8.65 -2.77 11.01
N SER A 7 -8.56 -2.54 12.32
CA SER A 7 -7.55 -1.65 12.91
C SER A 7 -6.14 -2.16 12.67
N LEU A 8 -5.92 -3.47 12.81
CA LEU A 8 -4.61 -4.07 12.57
C LEU A 8 -4.22 -3.99 11.10
N LYS A 9 -5.14 -4.25 10.17
CA LYS A 9 -4.90 -4.08 8.74
C LYS A 9 -4.49 -2.64 8.41
N PHE A 10 -5.15 -1.66 9.04
CA PHE A 10 -4.84 -0.24 8.85
C PHE A 10 -3.48 0.16 9.42
N ILE A 11 -3.11 -0.37 10.60
CA ILE A 11 -1.77 -0.18 11.16
C ILE A 11 -0.71 -0.78 10.22
N ILE A 12 -0.95 -1.97 9.65
CA ILE A 12 -0.03 -2.59 8.69
C ILE A 12 0.14 -1.68 7.46
N SER A 13 -0.94 -1.10 6.93
CA SER A 13 -0.86 -0.13 5.83
C SER A 13 0.03 1.07 6.16
N ILE A 14 -0.15 1.67 7.34
CA ILE A 14 0.66 2.81 7.79
C ILE A 14 2.14 2.41 7.91
N VAL A 15 2.42 1.27 8.54
CA VAL A 15 3.80 0.81 8.73
C VAL A 15 4.46 0.52 7.38
N PHE A 16 3.73 -0.07 6.43
CA PHE A 16 4.24 -0.34 5.10
C PHE A 16 4.63 0.95 4.37
N ASP A 17 3.74 1.94 4.32
CA ASP A 17 4.03 3.23 3.67
C ASP A 17 5.19 3.98 4.37
N LEU A 18 5.34 3.84 5.69
CA LEU A 18 6.51 4.39 6.40
C LEU A 18 7.83 3.71 6.03
N VAL A 19 7.79 2.40 5.77
CA VAL A 19 8.97 1.68 5.27
C VAL A 19 9.23 2.08 3.84
N ASP A 20 8.18 2.25 3.03
CA ASP A 20 8.29 2.65 1.63
C ASP A 20 8.95 4.03 1.46
N LEU A 21 8.61 5.01 2.31
CA LEU A 21 9.30 6.31 2.38
C LEU A 21 10.84 6.22 2.49
N THR A 22 11.35 5.08 2.94
CA THR A 22 12.79 4.83 3.08
C THR A 22 13.33 3.90 1.99
N LEU A 23 12.75 2.71 1.83
CA LEU A 23 13.24 1.66 0.95
C LEU A 23 12.75 1.83 -0.50
N GLY A 24 11.56 2.43 -0.66
CA GLY A 24 10.97 2.82 -1.93
C GLY A 24 11.84 3.78 -2.73
N ARG A 25 12.82 4.44 -2.09
CA ARG A 25 13.72 5.40 -2.73
C ARG A 25 14.96 4.80 -3.38
N ILE A 26 15.14 3.48 -3.27
CA ILE A 26 16.29 2.77 -3.83
C ILE A 26 15.89 2.24 -5.21
N PRO A 27 16.48 2.73 -6.32
CA PRO A 27 16.12 2.31 -7.67
C PRO A 27 16.07 0.79 -7.82
N VAL A 28 15.05 0.28 -8.51
CA VAL A 28 14.76 -1.15 -8.74
C VAL A 28 14.26 -1.88 -7.49
N PHE A 29 14.77 -1.53 -6.30
CA PHE A 29 14.24 -2.07 -5.05
C PHE A 29 12.86 -1.49 -4.73
N GLY A 30 12.64 -0.19 -4.96
CA GLY A 30 11.35 0.47 -4.77
C GLY A 30 10.28 -0.19 -5.63
N THR A 31 10.52 -0.25 -6.94
CA THR A 31 9.62 -0.97 -7.86
C THR A 31 9.30 -2.41 -7.43
N ALA A 32 10.27 -3.17 -6.89
CA ALA A 32 10.02 -4.51 -6.39
C ALA A 32 9.22 -4.52 -5.07
N PHE A 33 9.46 -3.54 -4.21
CA PHE A 33 8.72 -3.30 -2.98
C PHE A 33 7.26 -2.93 -3.28
N ASP A 34 7.00 -2.14 -4.31
CA ASP A 34 5.63 -1.76 -4.74
C ASP A 34 4.84 -2.96 -5.27
N VAL A 35 5.50 -3.89 -5.98
CA VAL A 35 4.87 -5.15 -6.39
C VAL A 35 4.44 -5.94 -5.16
N VAL A 36 5.30 -6.03 -4.14
CA VAL A 36 4.96 -6.68 -2.86
C VAL A 36 3.83 -5.91 -2.16
N GLY A 37 3.88 -4.58 -2.18
CA GLY A 37 2.87 -3.68 -1.63
C GLY A 37 1.50 -3.88 -2.27
N GLY A 38 1.42 -4.03 -3.60
CA GLY A 38 0.18 -4.31 -4.30
C GLY A 38 -0.43 -5.66 -3.95
N LEU A 39 0.41 -6.70 -3.80
CA LEU A 39 -0.06 -8.00 -3.34
C LEU A 39 -0.54 -7.92 -1.87
N LEU A 40 0.21 -7.23 -1.02
CA LEU A 40 -0.16 -6.98 0.38
C LEU A 40 -1.48 -6.21 0.46
N GLY A 41 -1.64 -5.17 -0.36
CA GLY A 41 -2.85 -4.36 -0.45
C GLY A 41 -4.06 -5.16 -0.86
N ILE A 42 -3.97 -5.99 -1.89
CA ILE A 42 -5.07 -6.90 -2.27
C ILE A 42 -5.38 -7.88 -1.14
N TRP A 43 -4.36 -8.42 -0.47
CA TRP A 43 -4.56 -9.37 0.63
C TRP A 43 -5.24 -8.74 1.86
N LEU A 44 -4.89 -7.49 2.17
CA LEU A 44 -5.51 -6.72 3.23
C LEU A 44 -6.91 -6.27 2.79
N TRP A 45 -7.02 -5.50 1.73
CA TRP A 45 -8.18 -4.66 1.44
C TRP A 45 -9.00 -5.11 0.23
N GLY A 46 -8.59 -6.15 -0.49
CA GLY A 46 -9.26 -6.60 -1.72
C GLY A 46 -9.02 -5.62 -2.87
N THR A 47 -10.03 -5.39 -3.70
CA THR A 47 -9.91 -4.55 -4.91
C THR A 47 -9.39 -3.14 -4.65
N PRO A 48 -9.83 -2.40 -3.61
CA PRO A 48 -9.26 -1.09 -3.30
C PRO A 48 -7.76 -1.12 -3.02
N GLY A 49 -7.25 -2.22 -2.46
CA GLY A 49 -5.82 -2.42 -2.21
C GLY A 49 -4.96 -2.53 -3.46
N ALA A 50 -5.56 -2.79 -4.63
CA ALA A 50 -4.84 -2.79 -5.90
C ALA A 50 -4.33 -1.39 -6.31
N LEU A 51 -4.79 -0.32 -5.66
CA LEU A 51 -4.30 1.04 -5.90
C LEU A 51 -2.79 1.16 -5.67
N GLN A 52 -2.19 0.34 -4.81
CA GLN A 52 -0.73 0.36 -4.59
C GLN A 52 0.06 0.06 -5.87
N PHE A 53 -0.48 -0.73 -6.80
CA PHE A 53 0.21 -1.04 -8.05
C PHE A 53 0.41 0.19 -8.95
N LEU A 54 -0.23 1.34 -8.63
CA LEU A 54 0.03 2.60 -9.33
C LEU A 54 1.43 3.14 -9.05
N GLU A 55 2.06 2.76 -7.93
CA GLU A 55 3.41 3.22 -7.57
C GLU A 55 4.47 2.72 -8.56
N ILE A 56 4.31 1.50 -9.07
CA ILE A 56 5.18 0.89 -10.11
C ILE A 56 5.34 1.78 -11.37
N ILE A 57 4.40 2.68 -11.64
CA ILE A 57 4.47 3.57 -12.80
C ILE A 57 5.65 4.56 -12.67
N ASP A 58 6.04 4.92 -11.44
CA ASP A 58 7.23 5.72 -11.18
C ASP A 58 8.49 4.85 -11.12
N PHE A 59 8.97 4.42 -12.29
CA PHE A 59 10.22 3.67 -12.42
C PHE A 59 11.47 4.40 -11.87
N THR A 60 11.37 5.68 -11.48
CA THR A 60 12.47 6.42 -10.88
C THR A 60 12.52 6.27 -9.37
N ASP A 61 11.48 5.69 -8.75
CA ASP A 61 11.41 5.41 -7.32
C ASP A 61 11.62 6.73 -6.51
N GLN A 62 11.12 7.89 -7.00
CA GLN A 62 11.39 9.22 -6.40
C GLN A 62 10.13 10.00 -6.00
N ILE A 63 9.03 9.81 -6.71
CA ILE A 63 7.76 10.52 -6.53
C ILE A 63 6.75 9.62 -5.80
N ASP A 64 6.74 8.33 -6.10
CA ASP A 64 5.82 7.34 -5.52
C ASP A 64 5.95 7.18 -4.00
N SER A 65 7.18 7.17 -3.45
CA SER A 65 7.40 6.84 -2.04
C SER A 65 6.85 7.89 -1.05
N PHE A 66 6.37 9.03 -1.56
CA PHE A 66 5.78 10.11 -0.74
C PHE A 66 4.26 10.01 -0.63
N ILE A 67 3.63 9.16 -1.42
CA ILE A 67 2.18 8.98 -1.40
C ILE A 67 1.89 7.75 -0.52
N PRO A 68 1.18 7.89 0.61
CA PRO A 68 0.87 6.75 1.47
C PRO A 68 -0.30 5.95 0.88
N THR A 69 -0.06 5.32 -0.28
CA THR A 69 -1.10 4.72 -1.12
C THR A 69 -1.81 3.58 -0.42
N LEU A 70 -1.11 2.78 0.39
CA LEU A 70 -1.69 1.61 1.05
C LEU A 70 -2.59 2.05 2.20
N THR A 71 -2.21 3.13 2.88
CA THR A 71 -3.01 3.79 3.92
C THR A 71 -4.26 4.41 3.31
N ILE A 72 -4.16 5.07 2.15
CA ILE A 72 -5.31 5.63 1.43
C ILE A 72 -6.27 4.52 1.00
N ALA A 73 -5.77 3.42 0.43
CA ALA A 73 -6.57 2.26 0.05
C ALA A 73 -7.31 1.65 1.26
N GLY A 74 -6.62 1.55 2.41
CA GLY A 74 -7.22 1.12 3.66
C GLY A 74 -8.34 2.06 4.14
N LEU A 75 -8.12 3.38 4.08
CA LEU A 75 -9.13 4.37 4.44
C LEU A 75 -10.38 4.27 3.55
N ILE A 76 -10.19 4.16 2.22
CA ILE A 76 -11.28 3.98 1.25
C ILE A 76 -12.09 2.74 1.60
N SER A 77 -11.42 1.61 1.85
CA SER A 77 -12.08 0.35 2.17
C SER A 77 -12.92 0.45 3.45
N ILE A 78 -12.40 1.11 4.49
CA ILE A 78 -13.11 1.32 5.75
C ILE A 78 -14.36 2.20 5.54
N ILE A 79 -14.30 3.18 4.66
CA ILE A 79 -15.44 4.05 4.36
C ILE A 79 -16.49 3.29 3.56
N MET A 80 -16.08 2.54 2.52
CA MET A 80 -17.00 1.80 1.66
C MET A 80 -17.70 0.63 2.38
N ASP A 81 -17.06 0.02 3.38
CA ASP A 81 -17.65 -1.06 4.19
C ASP A 81 -18.61 -0.54 5.29
N ARG A 82 -18.73 0.77 5.47
CA ARG A 82 -19.60 1.40 6.50
C ARG A 82 -20.99 1.78 6.00
N ASP A 83 -21.25 1.66 4.70
CA ASP A 83 -22.54 1.92 4.04
C ASP A 83 -23.25 0.59 3.70
#